data_AF-A0A524DC61-F1
#
_entry.id   AF-A0A524DC61-F1
#
_cell.length_a   1.000
_cell.length_b   1.000
_cell.length_c   1.000
_cell.angle_alpha   90.00
_cell.angle_beta   90.00
_cell.angle_gamma   90.00
#
_symmetry.space_group_name_H-M   'P 1'
#
loop_
_entity.id
_entity.type
_entity.pdbx_description
1 polymer ?
#
loop_
_entity_poly.entity_id
_entity_poly.type
_entity_poly.pdbx_seq_one_letter_code
_entity_poly.pdbx_strand_id
1 'polypeptide(L)'
;MITIENPKDLLSVSLYNIFSYRIDDEAFIDLVRDWNKKILVNIEKFYPVLINFNGENINFEFRDIQQKPDLKVTMNLSTLLDIAYDRIGPTKAILTGNLKIKGIYKIGTLLKFKKIFLDTLKMVAADPTDKYYELNQNTK
;
A
#
# COMPACT_ATOMS: atom_id res chain seq x y z
N MET A 1 -7.48 16.10 -7.35
CA MET A 1 -6.40 16.08 -6.32
C MET A 1 -6.62 14.81 -5.50
N ILE A 2 -5.60 13.99 -5.23
CA ILE A 2 -5.83 12.76 -4.47
C ILE A 2 -6.03 13.09 -2.99
N THR A 3 -7.06 12.51 -2.38
CA THR A 3 -7.34 12.61 -0.95
C THR A 3 -7.15 11.25 -0.29
N ILE A 4 -6.44 11.21 0.84
CA ILE A 4 -6.26 9.99 1.63
C ILE A 4 -6.94 10.20 2.99
N GLU A 5 -7.84 9.29 3.36
CA GLU A 5 -8.52 9.35 4.66
C GLU A 5 -7.50 9.26 5.80
N ASN A 6 -7.71 10.07 6.85
CA ASN A 6 -6.91 10.01 8.05
C ASN A 6 -7.03 8.62 8.72
N PRO A 7 -5.90 7.92 8.91
CA PRO A 7 -5.91 6.55 9.42
C PRO A 7 -6.21 6.48 10.93
N LYS A 8 -6.75 5.34 11.37
CA LYS A 8 -7.17 5.10 12.77
C LYS A 8 -6.40 3.97 13.47
N ASP A 9 -5.42 3.39 12.79
CA ASP A 9 -4.62 2.27 13.28
C ASP A 9 -3.19 2.33 12.71
N LEU A 10 -2.28 1.58 13.32
CA LEU A 10 -0.84 1.61 13.02
C LEU A 10 -0.52 1.19 11.57
N LEU A 11 -1.19 0.17 11.04
CA LEU A 11 -0.91 -0.28 9.68
C LEU A 11 -1.44 0.72 8.66
N SER A 12 -2.64 1.25 8.86
CA SER A 12 -3.20 2.29 8.00
C SER A 12 -2.37 3.58 8.08
N VAL A 13 -1.80 3.93 9.24
CA VAL A 13 -0.82 5.03 9.36
C VAL A 13 0.41 4.78 8.50
N SER A 14 0.96 3.58 8.56
CA SER A 14 2.13 3.21 7.74
C SER A 14 1.81 3.28 6.25
N LEU A 15 0.63 2.78 5.85
CA LEU A 15 0.15 2.84 4.47
C LEU A 15 -0.12 4.29 4.01
N TYR A 16 -0.73 5.10 4.87
CA TYR A 16 -0.93 6.53 4.63
C TYR A 16 0.41 7.21 4.32
N ASN A 17 1.43 7.01 5.16
CA ASN A 17 2.75 7.61 4.95
C ASN A 17 3.38 7.17 3.63
N ILE A 18 3.23 5.89 3.26
CA ILE A 18 3.71 5.38 1.98
C ILE A 18 3.02 6.11 0.82
N PHE A 19 1.69 6.16 0.80
CA PHE A 19 0.97 6.77 -0.32
C PHE A 19 1.14 8.30 -0.37
N SER A 20 1.21 8.96 0.79
CA SER A 20 1.39 10.41 0.91
C SER A 20 2.74 10.88 0.38
N TYR A 21 3.76 10.01 0.33
CA TYR A 21 5.08 10.35 -0.21
C TYR A 21 5.03 10.88 -1.65
N ARG A 22 4.03 10.46 -2.44
CA ARG A 22 3.85 10.85 -3.84
C ARG A 22 2.54 11.59 -4.10
N ILE A 23 1.93 12.17 -3.07
CA ILE A 23 0.58 12.76 -3.21
C ILE A 23 0.53 13.90 -4.22
N ASP A 24 1.63 14.62 -4.40
CA ASP A 24 1.79 15.74 -5.32
C ASP A 24 2.48 15.35 -6.65
N ASP A 25 2.86 14.08 -6.82
CA ASP A 25 3.46 13.57 -8.07
C ASP A 25 2.36 13.31 -9.12
N GLU A 26 2.36 14.07 -10.22
CA GLU A 26 1.39 13.94 -11.31
C GLU A 26 1.29 12.50 -11.84
N ALA A 27 2.42 11.79 -11.98
CA ALA A 27 2.42 10.42 -12.47
C ALA A 27 1.79 9.45 -11.45
N PHE A 28 1.91 9.73 -10.15
CA PHE A 28 1.23 8.98 -9.11
C PHE A 28 -0.28 9.28 -9.10
N ILE A 29 -0.65 10.55 -9.22
CA ILE A 29 -2.04 10.98 -9.29
C ILE A 29 -2.75 10.28 -10.46
N ASP A 30 -2.14 10.23 -11.64
CA ASP A 30 -2.70 9.55 -12.83
C ASP A 30 -2.80 8.03 -12.65
N LEU A 31 -1.86 7.44 -11.90
CA LEU A 31 -1.97 6.03 -11.53
C LEU A 31 -3.15 5.80 -10.59
N VAL A 32 -3.40 6.66 -9.62
CA VAL A 32 -4.43 6.38 -8.61
C VAL A 32 -5.84 6.77 -9.08
N ARG A 33 -5.95 7.89 -9.80
CA ARG A 33 -7.23 8.47 -10.21
C ARG A 33 -8.08 7.46 -10.98
N ASP A 34 -9.33 7.35 -10.57
CA ASP A 34 -10.37 6.50 -11.18
C ASP A 34 -10.00 5.02 -11.29
N TRP A 35 -8.98 4.56 -10.56
CA TRP A 35 -8.57 3.17 -10.63
C TRP A 35 -9.66 2.23 -10.09
N ASN A 36 -10.42 2.69 -9.08
CA ASN A 36 -11.64 2.04 -8.59
C ASN A 36 -11.40 0.55 -8.26
N LYS A 37 -10.46 0.29 -7.34
CA LYS A 37 -10.05 -1.07 -6.92
C LYS A 37 -9.97 -1.20 -5.42
N LYS A 38 -10.16 -2.43 -4.94
CA LYS A 38 -10.02 -2.80 -3.53
C LYS A 38 -8.87 -3.77 -3.37
N ILE A 39 -7.84 -3.38 -2.64
CA ILE A 39 -6.62 -4.18 -2.46
C ILE A 39 -6.51 -4.60 -1.01
N LEU A 40 -6.57 -5.90 -0.74
CA LEU A 40 -6.39 -6.44 0.61
C LEU A 40 -4.91 -6.74 0.86
N VAL A 41 -4.29 -5.97 1.74
CA VAL A 41 -2.92 -6.21 2.20
C VAL A 41 -2.97 -6.98 3.51
N ASN A 42 -2.27 -8.12 3.54
CA ASN A 42 -2.19 -8.98 4.71
C ASN A 42 -0.71 -9.22 5.04
N ILE A 43 -0.22 -8.55 6.07
CA ILE A 43 1.11 -8.81 6.63
C ILE A 43 0.95 -9.88 7.70
N GLU A 44 1.62 -11.03 7.53
CA GLU A 44 1.52 -12.16 8.46
C GLU A 44 1.80 -11.70 9.90
N LYS A 45 1.01 -12.21 10.85
CA LYS A 45 1.00 -11.84 12.28
C LYS A 45 0.41 -10.46 12.62
N PHE A 46 -0.07 -9.72 11.62
CA PHE A 46 -0.87 -8.51 11.83
C PHE A 46 -2.31 -8.70 11.34
N TYR A 47 -3.18 -7.74 11.62
CA TYR A 47 -4.51 -7.68 11.03
C TYR A 47 -4.44 -7.25 9.56
N PRO A 48 -5.36 -7.72 8.71
CA PRO A 48 -5.41 -7.29 7.32
C PRO A 48 -5.95 -5.87 7.20
N VAL A 49 -5.51 -5.16 6.15
CA VAL A 49 -6.04 -3.84 5.78
C VAL A 49 -6.51 -3.88 4.34
N LEU A 50 -7.77 -3.56 4.10
CA LEU A 50 -8.33 -3.32 2.78
C LEU A 50 -8.12 -1.85 2.41
N ILE A 51 -7.40 -1.61 1.33
CA ILE A 51 -7.19 -0.29 0.74
C ILE A 51 -8.23 -0.13 -0.35
N ASN A 52 -9.13 0.85 -0.22
CA ASN A 52 -10.08 1.17 -1.29
C ASN A 52 -9.64 2.42 -2.03
N PHE A 53 -9.45 2.26 -3.33
CA PHE A 53 -9.27 3.34 -4.29
C PHE A 53 -10.63 3.62 -4.92
N ASN A 54 -11.16 4.83 -4.80
CA ASN A 54 -12.47 5.23 -5.33
C ASN A 54 -12.43 6.68 -5.86
N GLY A 55 -12.43 6.83 -7.19
CA GLY A 55 -12.26 8.12 -7.85
C GLY A 55 -10.91 8.74 -7.48
N GLU A 56 -10.97 9.87 -6.77
CA GLU A 56 -9.79 10.57 -6.24
C GLU A 56 -9.48 10.23 -4.77
N ASN A 57 -10.22 9.31 -4.14
CA ASN A 57 -10.12 9.01 -2.72
C ASN A 57 -9.42 7.66 -2.46
N ILE A 58 -8.55 7.64 -1.47
CA ILE A 58 -7.97 6.43 -0.87
C ILE A 58 -8.46 6.32 0.58
N ASN A 59 -9.03 5.18 0.96
CA ASN A 59 -9.39 4.90 2.34
C ASN A 59 -8.95 3.49 2.79
N PHE A 60 -9.02 3.25 4.09
CA PHE A 60 -8.50 2.04 4.73
C PHE A 60 -9.57 1.40 5.63
N GLU A 61 -9.79 0.10 5.44
CA GLU A 61 -10.69 -0.71 6.28
C GLU A 61 -9.91 -1.87 6.91
N PHE A 62 -9.95 -1.98 8.24
CA PHE A 62 -9.19 -2.99 8.99
C PHE A 62 -10.05 -3.80 9.98
N ARG A 63 -11.33 -3.45 10.13
CA ARG A 63 -12.33 -4.17 10.91
C ARG A 63 -13.47 -4.60 10.01
N ASP A 64 -14.05 -5.76 10.28
CA ASP A 64 -15.25 -6.27 9.59
C ASP A 64 -15.18 -6.15 8.06
N ILE A 65 -14.05 -6.60 7.48
CA ILE A 65 -13.82 -6.56 6.03
C ILE A 65 -14.80 -7.51 5.34
N GLN A 66 -15.97 -6.98 4.97
CA GLN A 66 -17.04 -7.70 4.28
C GLN A 66 -16.89 -7.62 2.75
N GLN A 67 -16.13 -6.64 2.26
CA GLN A 67 -16.00 -6.38 0.84
C GLN A 67 -15.03 -7.35 0.17
N LYS A 68 -15.41 -7.88 -1.00
CA LYS A 68 -14.56 -8.76 -1.79
C LYS A 68 -13.43 -7.95 -2.44
N PRO A 69 -12.14 -8.25 -2.16
CA PRO A 69 -11.04 -7.52 -2.77
C PRO A 69 -10.83 -7.92 -4.23
N ASP A 70 -10.36 -6.96 -5.04
CA ASP A 70 -9.92 -7.20 -6.42
C ASP A 70 -8.58 -7.93 -6.47
N LEU A 71 -7.71 -7.64 -5.50
CA LEU A 71 -6.39 -8.24 -5.34
C LEU A 71 -6.15 -8.46 -3.84
N LYS A 72 -5.68 -9.65 -3.47
CA LYS A 72 -5.17 -9.92 -2.13
C LYS A 72 -3.67 -10.17 -2.21
N VAL A 73 -2.94 -9.43 -1.39
CA VAL A 73 -1.48 -9.48 -1.28
C VAL A 73 -1.16 -9.97 0.12
N THR A 74 -0.36 -11.02 0.23
CA THR A 74 0.03 -11.60 1.53
C THR A 74 1.54 -11.80 1.57
N MET A 75 2.17 -11.32 2.63
CA MET A 75 3.60 -11.45 2.87
C MET A 75 3.91 -11.38 4.36
N ASN A 76 5.10 -11.78 4.79
CA ASN A 76 5.56 -11.48 6.15
C ASN A 76 6.29 -10.12 6.19
N LEU A 77 6.51 -9.61 7.40
CA LEU A 77 7.17 -8.31 7.61
C LEU A 77 8.60 -8.28 7.02
N SER A 78 9.37 -9.37 7.16
CA SER A 78 10.73 -9.43 6.61
C SER A 78 10.74 -9.30 5.10
N THR A 79 9.80 -9.94 4.39
CA THR A 79 9.66 -9.82 2.93
C THR A 79 9.29 -8.40 2.52
N LEU A 80 8.40 -7.73 3.26
CA LEU A 80 8.06 -6.33 3.00
C LEU A 80 9.30 -5.44 3.10
N LEU A 81 10.09 -5.61 4.16
CA LEU A 81 11.32 -4.85 4.37
C LEU A 81 12.38 -5.18 3.31
N ASP A 82 12.56 -6.46 2.97
CA ASP A 82 13.51 -6.87 1.95
C ASP A 82 13.13 -6.32 0.56
N ILE A 83 11.83 -6.16 0.27
CA ILE A 83 11.37 -5.47 -0.94
C ILE A 83 11.65 -3.98 -0.85
N ALA A 84 11.35 -3.35 0.29
CA ALA A 84 11.54 -1.91 0.51
C ALA A 84 13.02 -1.51 0.32
N TYR A 85 13.95 -2.29 0.88
CA TYR A 85 15.39 -2.07 0.78
C TYR A 85 16.04 -2.75 -0.45
N ASP A 86 15.23 -3.16 -1.43
CA ASP A 86 15.66 -3.79 -2.68
C ASP A 86 16.57 -5.04 -2.55
N ARG A 87 16.54 -5.71 -1.38
CA ARG A 87 17.23 -6.99 -1.15
C ARG A 87 16.58 -8.14 -1.91
N ILE A 88 15.28 -8.05 -2.15
CA ILE A 88 14.54 -8.97 -3.02
C ILE A 88 13.59 -8.19 -3.94
N GLY A 89 13.65 -8.47 -5.24
CA GLY A 89 12.70 -7.90 -6.19
C GLY A 89 11.28 -8.46 -5.99
N PRO A 90 10.21 -7.67 -6.20
CA PRO A 90 8.82 -8.12 -6.08
C PRO A 90 8.50 -9.37 -6.91
N THR A 91 9.03 -9.45 -8.14
CA THR A 91 8.85 -10.60 -9.04
C THR A 91 9.46 -11.87 -8.45
N LYS A 92 10.70 -11.77 -7.95
CA LYS A 92 11.38 -12.88 -7.26
C LYS A 92 10.61 -13.31 -6.01
N ALA A 93 10.14 -12.36 -5.20
CA ALA A 93 9.34 -12.66 -4.02
C ALA A 93 8.03 -13.39 -4.35
N ILE A 94 7.39 -13.08 -5.49
CA ILE A 94 6.21 -13.81 -5.96
C ILE A 94 6.58 -15.24 -6.37
N LEU A 95 7.62 -15.39 -7.19
CA LEU A 95 8.07 -16.70 -7.67
C LEU A 95 8.53 -17.64 -6.56
N THR A 96 9.15 -17.10 -5.50
CA THR A 96 9.58 -17.88 -4.33
C THR A 96 8.45 -18.08 -3.30
N GLY A 97 7.25 -17.55 -3.56
CA GLY A 97 6.09 -17.69 -2.66
C GLY A 97 6.15 -16.83 -1.39
N ASN A 98 7.14 -15.95 -1.25
CA ASN A 98 7.28 -15.01 -0.13
C ASN A 98 6.24 -13.87 -0.21
N LEU A 99 5.88 -13.47 -1.44
CA LEU A 99 4.80 -12.54 -1.76
C LEU A 99 3.68 -13.29 -2.48
N LYS A 100 2.64 -13.67 -1.74
CA LYS A 100 1.48 -14.40 -2.29
C LYS A 100 0.45 -13.43 -2.84
N ILE A 101 0.06 -13.64 -4.10
CA ILE A 101 -0.96 -12.85 -4.78
C ILE A 101 -2.17 -13.73 -5.07
N LYS A 102 -3.36 -13.34 -4.60
CA LYS A 102 -4.64 -13.93 -5.03
C LYS A 102 -5.43 -12.89 -5.82
N GLY A 103 -6.14 -13.34 -6.86
CA GLY A 103 -6.75 -12.47 -7.87
C GLY A 103 -5.85 -12.20 -9.09
N ILE A 104 -4.85 -13.06 -9.31
CA ILE A 104 -3.78 -12.87 -10.31
C ILE A 104 -4.25 -12.85 -11.77
N TYR A 105 -5.47 -13.32 -12.06
CA TYR A 105 -6.10 -13.19 -13.38
C TYR A 105 -6.25 -11.73 -13.84
N LYS A 106 -6.02 -10.76 -12.95
CA LYS A 106 -5.98 -9.32 -13.24
C LYS A 106 -4.53 -8.80 -13.23
N ILE A 107 -3.70 -9.25 -14.17
CA ILE A 107 -2.28 -8.85 -14.24
C ILE A 107 -2.10 -7.32 -14.31
N GLY A 108 -3.03 -6.61 -14.98
CA GLY A 108 -3.05 -5.14 -15.00
C GLY A 108 -3.22 -4.54 -13.61
N THR A 109 -4.09 -5.10 -12.77
CA THR A 109 -4.27 -4.67 -11.36
C THR A 109 -3.00 -4.90 -10.56
N LEU A 110 -2.33 -6.05 -10.73
CA LEU A 110 -1.07 -6.33 -10.05
C LEU A 110 0.05 -5.38 -10.46
N LEU A 111 0.23 -5.14 -11.77
CA LEU A 111 1.25 -4.23 -12.29
C LEU A 111 1.02 -2.80 -11.81
N LYS A 112 -0.24 -2.35 -11.81
CA LYS A 112 -0.61 -1.03 -11.32
C LYS A 112 -0.42 -0.91 -9.81
N PHE A 113 -0.81 -1.94 -9.04
CA PHE A 113 -0.51 -2.02 -7.60
C PHE A 113 0.99 -1.98 -7.30
N LYS A 114 1.82 -2.71 -8.06
CA LYS A 114 3.28 -2.65 -7.92
C LYS A 114 3.79 -1.21 -8.03
N LYS A 115 3.35 -0.47 -9.06
CA LYS A 115 3.76 0.92 -9.29
C LYS A 115 3.28 1.89 -8.21
N ILE A 116 2.06 1.67 -7.71
CA ILE A 116 1.43 2.53 -6.69
C ILE A 116 2.03 2.26 -5.31
N PHE A 117 2.21 1.00 -4.94
CA PHE A 117 2.59 0.62 -3.57
C PHE A 117 4.05 0.21 -3.45
N LEU A 118 4.51 -0.78 -4.21
CA LEU A 118 5.85 -1.36 -4.00
C LEU A 118 6.96 -0.42 -4.46
N ASP A 119 6.77 0.28 -5.57
CA ASP A 119 7.76 1.25 -6.05
C ASP A 119 7.82 2.47 -5.11
N THR A 120 6.67 2.92 -4.61
CA THR A 120 6.59 3.99 -3.60
C THR A 120 7.21 3.60 -2.26
N LEU A 121 6.97 2.36 -1.80
CA LEU A 121 7.61 1.81 -0.60
C LEU A 121 9.14 1.84 -0.70
N LYS A 122 9.70 1.54 -1.88
CA LYS A 122 11.14 1.63 -2.12
C LYS A 122 11.65 3.07 -2.08
N MET A 123 10.92 4.01 -2.68
CA MET A 123 11.28 5.43 -2.65
C MET A 123 11.34 5.94 -1.20
N VAL A 124 10.31 5.62 -0.43
CA VAL A 124 10.20 5.93 1.00
C VAL A 124 11.36 5.34 1.82
N ALA A 125 11.79 4.11 1.51
CA ALA A 125 12.92 3.48 2.20
C ALA A 125 14.29 4.04 1.77
N ALA A 126 14.42 4.51 0.54
CA ALA A 126 15.64 5.12 0.01
C ALA A 126 15.84 6.57 0.46
N ASP A 127 14.74 7.28 0.68
CA ASP A 127 14.70 8.65 1.18
C ASP A 127 13.73 8.71 2.38
N PRO A 128 14.19 8.24 3.56
CA PRO A 128 13.36 8.30 4.75
C PRO A 128 13.20 9.76 5.17
N THR A 129 12.18 10.44 4.63
CA THR A 129 11.89 11.85 4.93
C THR A 129 11.75 12.07 6.44
N ASP A 130 12.28 13.16 6.97
CA ASP A 130 12.10 13.56 8.39
C ASP A 130 10.61 13.75 8.80
N LYS A 131 9.70 13.77 7.81
CA LYS A 131 8.23 13.90 7.96
C LYS A 131 7.53 12.69 8.57
N TYR A 132 8.23 11.59 8.85
CA TYR A 132 7.65 10.37 9.46
C TYR A 132 6.91 10.61 10.79
N TYR A 133 7.17 11.75 11.47
CA TYR A 133 6.68 12.04 12.82
C TYR A 133 5.66 13.19 12.91
N GLU A 134 5.29 13.85 11.83
CA GLU A 134 4.34 15.00 11.88
C GLU A 134 2.86 14.58 11.82
N LEU A 135 2.51 13.40 12.35
CA LEU A 135 1.13 13.09 12.72
C LEU A 135 0.80 13.84 14.02
N ASN A 136 0.49 15.13 13.89
CA ASN A 136 -0.11 16.04 14.87
C ASN A 136 0.07 15.67 16.35
N GLN A 137 1.04 16.30 17.02
CA GLN A 137 1.18 16.31 18.49
C GLN A 137 0.06 17.07 19.22
N ASN A 138 -1.12 17.26 18.61
CA ASN A 138 -2.25 17.95 19.23
C ASN A 138 -3.17 17.00 20.01
N THR A 139 -2.57 16.13 20.82
CA THR A 139 -3.27 15.47 21.92
C THR A 139 -2.88 16.20 23.21
N LYS A 140 -3.61 17.27 23.51
CA LYS A 140 -3.64 17.88 24.85
C LYS A 140 -4.71 17.19 25.69
#